data_AF-A0A964ZJE4-F1
#
_entry.id   AF-A0A964ZJE4-F1
#
_cell.length_a   1.000
_cell.length_b   1.000
_cell.length_c   1.000
_cell.angle_alpha   90.00
_cell.angle_beta   90.00
_cell.angle_gamma   90.00
#
_symmetry.space_group_name_H-M   'P 1'
#
loop_
_entity.id
_entity.type
_entity.pdbx_description
1 polymer ?
#
loop_
_entity_poly.entity_id
_entity_poly.type
_entity_poly.pdbx_seq_one_letter_code
_entity_poly.pdbx_strand_id
1 'polypeptide(L)'
;NEFESARASNAKEKPSAQILLCHVEDPRQFGVAEVDKNGHVVRLVEKPKDPPSDLALVGVYLFDKTINKAVRSIKPSARGELEITDAIQWLVDNKLSVRHKVLQGWWIDTGKKDPLLECNRLVLDAMTHRIDGAVDGASQIQGRVTIEKGAKISNSRIRGPVVIGPDAIVEDSYIGPYTSLGKNCRVLKSEMEHSVVLDGSSIVGVSKLTDSLIGRDVEVARSVQQPRALRLMLGDDSKVELE
;
A
#
# COMPACT_ATOMS: atom_id res chain seq x y z
N ASN A 1 10.55 0.91 -24.38
CA ASN A 1 9.64 1.81 -23.62
C ASN A 1 9.51 3.13 -24.38
N GLU A 2 8.30 3.73 -24.49
CA GLU A 2 8.06 5.04 -25.12
C GLU A 2 9.02 6.15 -24.65
N PHE A 3 9.42 6.14 -23.37
CA PHE A 3 10.39 7.11 -22.84
C PHE A 3 11.79 6.92 -23.42
N GLU A 4 12.29 5.68 -23.46
CA GLU A 4 13.59 5.37 -24.09
C GLU A 4 13.56 5.63 -25.58
N SER A 5 12.44 5.30 -26.25
CA SER A 5 12.22 5.61 -27.66
C SER A 5 12.23 7.12 -27.91
N ALA A 6 11.55 7.90 -27.07
CA ALA A 6 11.57 9.37 -27.14
C ALA A 6 12.98 9.96 -26.97
N ARG A 7 13.82 9.37 -26.10
CA ARG A 7 15.21 9.79 -25.90
C ARG A 7 16.18 9.31 -26.98
N ALA A 8 15.95 8.12 -27.53
CA ALA A 8 16.73 7.51 -28.60
C ALA A 8 16.41 8.13 -29.97
N SER A 9 15.21 8.68 -30.14
CA SER A 9 14.82 9.38 -31.35
C SER A 9 15.62 10.68 -31.57
N ASN A 10 15.80 11.07 -32.83
CA ASN A 10 16.30 12.40 -33.24
C ASN A 10 15.23 13.51 -33.04
N ALA A 11 14.28 13.32 -32.11
CA ALA A 11 13.30 14.34 -31.78
C ALA A 11 14.03 15.61 -31.34
N LYS A 12 13.59 16.76 -31.88
CA LYS A 12 14.17 18.09 -31.65
C LYS A 12 14.21 18.48 -30.16
N GLU A 13 13.34 17.92 -29.32
CA GLU A 13 13.32 18.14 -27.88
C GLU A 13 13.27 16.81 -27.12
N LYS A 14 14.41 16.44 -26.54
CA LYS A 14 14.51 15.29 -25.63
C LYS A 14 14.03 15.74 -24.24
N PRO A 15 13.13 14.99 -23.59
CA PRO A 15 12.68 15.35 -22.25
C PRO A 15 13.82 15.20 -21.24
N SER A 16 13.98 16.19 -20.36
CA SER A 16 14.86 16.08 -19.19
C SER A 16 14.20 15.25 -18.08
N ALA A 17 12.87 15.24 -18.04
CA ALA A 17 12.09 14.40 -17.13
C ALA A 17 10.81 13.86 -17.78
N GLN A 18 10.40 12.66 -17.35
CA GLN A 18 9.06 12.12 -17.51
C GLN A 18 8.55 11.72 -16.13
N ILE A 19 7.38 12.24 -15.76
CA ILE A 19 6.70 11.94 -14.51
C ILE A 19 5.40 11.19 -14.76
N LEU A 20 4.99 10.36 -13.81
CA LEU A 20 3.66 9.74 -13.82
C LEU A 20 2.74 10.49 -12.86
N LEU A 21 1.51 10.73 -13.32
CA LEU A 21 0.47 11.42 -12.58
C LEU A 21 -0.74 10.52 -12.42
N CYS A 22 -1.56 10.79 -11.41
CA CYS A 22 -2.88 10.16 -11.24
C CYS A 22 -3.88 11.18 -10.70
N HIS A 23 -5.16 10.98 -10.99
CA HIS A 23 -6.22 11.75 -10.36
C HIS A 23 -6.43 11.26 -8.93
N VAL A 24 -6.52 12.18 -7.97
CA VAL A 24 -6.76 11.87 -6.56
C VAL A 24 -7.88 12.74 -5.98
N GLU A 25 -8.59 12.22 -4.98
CA GLU A 25 -9.69 12.95 -4.33
C GLU A 25 -9.20 14.09 -3.43
N ASP A 26 -8.07 13.92 -2.74
CA ASP A 26 -7.47 14.93 -1.87
C ASP A 26 -6.03 15.27 -2.27
N PRO A 27 -5.83 16.20 -3.23
CA PRO A 27 -4.50 16.52 -3.77
C PRO A 27 -3.56 17.17 -2.74
N ARG A 28 -4.10 17.73 -1.65
CA ARG A 28 -3.32 18.44 -0.61
C ARG A 28 -2.32 17.53 0.11
N GLN A 29 -2.48 16.22 0.00
CA GLN A 29 -1.58 15.24 0.63
C GLN A 29 -0.35 14.90 -0.24
N PHE A 30 -0.29 15.41 -1.47
CA PHE A 30 0.70 14.99 -2.48
C PHE A 30 1.42 16.16 -3.15
N GLY A 31 2.45 15.86 -3.94
CA GLY A 31 2.96 16.77 -4.97
C GLY A 31 1.96 16.88 -6.11
N VAL A 32 1.49 18.09 -6.43
CA VAL A 32 0.41 18.32 -7.41
C VAL A 32 0.92 19.06 -8.63
N ALA A 33 0.66 18.52 -9.81
CA ALA A 33 1.12 19.05 -11.09
C ALA A 33 0.03 19.89 -11.78
N GLU A 34 0.40 21.07 -12.26
CA GLU A 34 -0.39 21.85 -13.19
C GLU A 34 0.09 21.56 -14.61
N VAL A 35 -0.85 21.21 -15.49
CA VAL A 35 -0.58 20.87 -16.88
C VAL A 35 -1.28 21.88 -17.78
N ASP A 36 -0.57 22.41 -18.77
CA ASP A 36 -1.16 23.34 -19.73
C ASP A 36 -2.06 22.62 -20.76
N LYS A 37 -2.74 23.40 -21.59
CA LYS A 37 -3.63 22.89 -22.65
C LYS A 37 -2.93 22.02 -23.70
N ASN A 38 -1.60 22.11 -23.78
CA ASN A 38 -0.77 21.36 -24.73
C ASN A 38 -0.19 20.08 -24.10
N GLY A 39 -0.47 19.81 -22.82
CA GLY A 39 0.01 18.63 -22.10
C GLY A 39 1.40 18.79 -21.48
N HIS A 40 1.93 20.02 -21.35
CA HIS A 40 3.20 20.27 -20.67
C HIS A 40 2.99 20.54 -19.18
N VAL A 41 3.89 20.01 -18.35
CA VAL A 41 3.91 20.33 -16.92
C VAL A 41 4.47 21.74 -16.77
N VAL A 42 3.65 22.66 -16.25
CA VAL A 42 4.02 24.08 -16.09
C VAL A 42 4.24 24.47 -14.63
N ARG A 43 3.72 23.67 -13.69
CA ARG A 43 3.93 23.86 -12.26
C ARG A 43 3.85 22.54 -11.53
N LEU A 44 4.60 22.41 -10.44
CA LEU A 44 4.55 21.28 -9.53
C LEU A 44 4.77 21.81 -8.11
N VAL A 45 3.88 21.48 -7.19
CA VAL A 45 3.90 22.03 -5.82
C VAL A 45 3.74 20.89 -4.82
N GLU A 46 4.63 20.82 -3.82
CA GLU A 46 4.52 19.87 -2.72
C GLU A 46 3.39 20.27 -1.76
N LYS A 47 2.45 19.34 -1.53
CA LYS A 47 1.37 19.43 -0.53
C LYS A 47 0.72 20.83 -0.46
N PRO A 48 0.21 21.34 -1.59
CA PRO A 48 -0.35 22.68 -1.65
C PRO A 48 -1.61 22.79 -0.79
N LYS A 49 -1.77 23.92 -0.09
CA LYS A 49 -3.04 24.23 0.62
C LYS A 49 -4.19 24.44 -0.36
N ASP A 50 -3.90 25.06 -1.50
CA ASP A 50 -4.82 25.32 -2.62
C ASP A 50 -4.24 24.64 -3.87
N PRO A 51 -4.62 23.37 -4.15
CA PRO A 51 -4.04 22.59 -5.24
C PRO A 51 -4.38 23.17 -6.63
N PRO A 52 -3.40 23.29 -7.55
CA PRO A 52 -3.66 23.80 -8.89
C PRO A 52 -4.45 22.83 -9.78
N SER A 53 -4.55 21.55 -9.39
CA SER A 53 -5.29 20.49 -10.07
C SER A 53 -5.54 19.32 -9.11
N ASP A 54 -6.14 18.25 -9.62
CA ASP A 54 -6.27 16.95 -8.95
C ASP A 54 -5.21 15.92 -9.38
N LEU A 55 -4.20 16.34 -10.15
CA LEU A 55 -3.15 15.47 -10.68
C LEU A 55 -1.99 15.34 -9.69
N ALA A 56 -2.00 14.25 -8.92
CA ALA A 56 -0.95 13.91 -7.97
C ALA A 56 0.22 13.15 -8.62
N LEU A 57 1.41 13.43 -8.10
CA LEU A 57 2.66 12.81 -8.47
C LEU A 57 2.78 11.39 -7.89
N VAL A 58 2.88 10.39 -8.77
CA VAL A 58 2.76 8.95 -8.44
C VAL A 58 4.01 8.33 -7.78
N GLY A 59 5.12 9.05 -7.67
CA GLY A 59 6.38 8.51 -7.14
C GLY A 59 7.24 7.75 -8.16
N VAL A 60 6.89 7.80 -9.45
CA VAL A 60 7.66 7.17 -10.53
C VAL A 60 8.17 8.23 -11.50
N TYR A 61 9.49 8.28 -11.65
CA TYR A 61 10.19 9.32 -12.40
C TYR A 61 11.24 8.73 -13.30
N LEU A 62 11.39 9.33 -14.48
CA LEU A 62 12.48 9.03 -15.39
C LEU A 62 13.21 10.34 -15.71
N PHE A 63 14.50 10.40 -15.39
CA PHE A 63 15.30 11.61 -15.49
C PHE A 63 16.50 11.43 -16.42
N ASP A 64 16.96 12.54 -17.02
CA ASP A 64 18.34 12.64 -17.50
C ASP A 64 19.30 13.08 -16.37
N LYS A 65 20.58 13.26 -16.70
CA LYS A 65 21.59 13.66 -15.72
C LYS A 65 21.39 15.09 -15.19
N THR A 66 20.57 15.91 -15.85
CA THR A 66 20.31 17.31 -15.46
C THR A 66 19.62 17.39 -14.11
N ILE A 67 18.86 16.36 -13.71
CA ILE A 67 18.25 16.29 -12.37
C ILE A 67 19.28 16.43 -11.24
N ASN A 68 20.53 15.99 -11.44
CA ASN A 68 21.59 16.13 -10.43
C ASN A 68 21.92 17.60 -10.16
N LYS A 69 21.82 18.46 -11.18
CA LYS A 69 22.00 19.91 -11.02
C LYS A 69 20.80 20.51 -10.29
N ALA A 70 19.58 20.07 -10.62
CA ALA A 70 18.37 20.51 -9.96
C ALA A 70 18.38 20.20 -8.47
N VAL A 71 18.65 18.94 -8.09
CA VAL A 71 18.72 18.49 -6.68
C VAL A 71 19.77 19.28 -5.88
N ARG A 72 20.91 19.64 -6.49
CA ARG A 72 21.93 20.47 -5.82
C ARG A 72 21.54 21.95 -5.68
N SER A 73 20.53 22.40 -6.41
CA SER A 73 20.11 23.80 -6.47
C SER A 73 18.92 24.12 -5.57
N ILE A 74 18.17 23.11 -5.14
CA ILE A 74 17.03 23.27 -4.23
C ILE A 74 17.48 23.45 -2.77
N LYS A 75 16.58 23.97 -1.95
CA LYS A 75 16.78 24.18 -0.51
C LYS A 75 15.74 23.35 0.26
N PRO A 76 16.00 23.06 1.55
CA PRO A 76 15.00 22.39 2.37
C PRO A 76 13.66 23.15 2.39
N SER A 77 12.57 22.39 2.29
CA SER A 77 11.20 22.91 2.40
C SER A 77 10.90 23.40 3.82
N ALA A 78 9.69 23.90 4.06
CA ALA A 78 9.23 24.24 5.41
C ALA A 78 9.26 23.03 6.38
N ARG A 79 9.35 21.80 5.85
CA ARG A 79 9.49 20.55 6.61
C ARG A 79 10.96 20.19 6.91
N GLY A 80 11.91 20.93 6.35
CA GLY A 80 13.34 20.61 6.44
C GLY A 80 13.81 19.52 5.49
N GLU A 81 12.97 19.12 4.53
CA GLU A 81 13.28 18.06 3.54
C GLU A 81 13.64 18.63 2.17
N LEU A 82 14.48 17.92 1.42
CA LEU A 82 14.73 18.23 0.01
C LEU A 82 13.68 17.51 -0.84
N GLU A 83 12.70 18.25 -1.33
CA GLU A 83 11.54 17.70 -2.02
C GLU A 83 11.86 17.42 -3.50
N ILE A 84 11.46 16.25 -4.01
CA ILE A 84 11.65 15.92 -5.44
C ILE A 84 10.80 16.83 -6.35
N THR A 85 9.66 17.30 -5.85
CA THR A 85 8.78 18.26 -6.51
C THR A 85 9.49 19.58 -6.78
N ASP A 86 10.27 20.10 -5.83
CA ASP A 86 11.09 21.30 -6.01
C ASP A 86 12.19 21.09 -7.07
N ALA A 87 12.81 19.90 -7.11
CA ALA A 87 13.82 19.59 -8.12
C ALA A 87 13.21 19.49 -9.54
N ILE A 88 12.00 18.94 -9.68
CA ILE A 88 11.29 18.91 -10.95
C ILE A 88 10.82 20.32 -11.34
N GLN A 89 10.31 21.11 -10.39
CA GLN A 89 9.94 22.51 -10.63
C GLN A 89 11.15 23.32 -11.12
N TRP A 90 12.34 23.09 -10.56
CA TRP A 90 13.57 23.72 -11.04
C TRP A 90 13.83 23.42 -12.52
N LEU A 91 13.55 22.21 -13.00
CA LEU A 91 13.68 21.89 -14.44
C LEU A 91 12.70 22.75 -15.27
N VAL A 92 11.45 22.86 -14.83
CA VAL A 92 10.42 23.68 -15.49
C VAL A 92 10.82 25.17 -15.53
N ASP A 93 11.30 25.70 -14.41
CA ASP A 93 11.75 27.09 -14.29
C ASP A 93 12.93 27.40 -15.23
N ASN A 94 13.83 26.42 -15.42
CA ASN A 94 14.97 26.50 -16.33
C ASN A 94 14.61 26.15 -17.79
N LYS A 95 13.31 26.11 -18.13
CA LYS A 95 12.79 25.85 -19.49
C LYS A 95 13.23 24.51 -20.07
N LEU A 96 13.45 23.52 -19.20
CA LEU A 96 13.73 22.15 -19.59
C LEU A 96 12.42 21.38 -19.76
N SER A 97 12.39 20.46 -20.72
CA SER A 97 11.18 19.70 -21.05
C SER A 97 10.86 18.66 -19.97
N VAL A 98 9.72 18.83 -19.30
CA VAL A 98 9.12 17.88 -18.36
C VAL A 98 7.82 17.35 -18.96
N ARG A 99 7.81 16.07 -19.31
CA ARG A 99 6.63 15.39 -19.83
C ARG A 99 5.91 14.63 -18.73
N HIS A 100 4.63 14.37 -18.94
CA HIS A 100 3.84 13.56 -18.02
C HIS A 100 3.13 12.43 -18.75
N LYS A 101 2.66 11.43 -17.98
CA LYS A 101 1.67 10.45 -18.42
C LYS A 101 0.71 10.22 -17.26
N VAL A 102 -0.59 10.35 -17.52
CA VAL A 102 -1.62 10.06 -16.52
C VAL A 102 -1.86 8.55 -16.50
N LEU A 103 -1.66 7.94 -15.35
CA LEU A 103 -1.94 6.53 -15.15
C LEU A 103 -3.43 6.26 -15.24
N GLN A 104 -3.75 5.10 -15.83
CA GLN A 104 -5.09 4.54 -15.87
C GLN A 104 -5.12 3.33 -14.94
N GLY A 105 -6.20 3.16 -14.19
CA GLY A 105 -6.34 2.10 -13.20
C GLY A 105 -5.97 2.54 -11.79
N TRP A 106 -5.62 1.57 -10.94
CA TRP A 106 -5.45 1.82 -9.51
C TRP A 106 -4.08 2.42 -9.18
N TRP A 107 -4.11 3.50 -8.39
CA TRP A 107 -2.97 3.99 -7.64
C TRP A 107 -3.45 4.34 -6.23
N ILE A 108 -2.79 3.79 -5.22
CA ILE A 108 -3.13 4.00 -3.81
C ILE A 108 -1.83 4.22 -3.06
N ASP A 109 -1.75 5.33 -2.33
CA ASP A 109 -0.69 5.55 -1.36
C ASP A 109 -1.00 4.76 -0.08
N THR A 110 -0.16 3.78 0.24
CA THR A 110 -0.36 2.83 1.35
C THR A 110 0.31 3.28 2.65
N GLY A 111 0.64 4.57 2.79
CA GLY A 111 1.27 5.14 3.99
C GLY A 111 0.40 5.16 5.26
N LYS A 112 -0.88 4.77 5.19
CA LYS A 112 -1.83 4.71 6.32
C LYS A 112 -2.62 3.40 6.31
N LYS A 113 -3.19 3.03 7.47
CA LYS A 113 -3.98 1.81 7.67
C LYS A 113 -5.10 1.65 6.63
N ASP A 114 -6.01 2.62 6.53
CA ASP A 114 -7.23 2.45 5.73
C ASP A 114 -6.94 2.37 4.21
N PRO A 115 -6.05 3.22 3.63
CA PRO A 115 -5.60 3.03 2.26
C PRO A 115 -4.93 1.67 2.01
N LEU A 116 -4.18 1.15 2.97
CA LEU A 116 -3.57 -0.19 2.86
C LEU A 116 -4.63 -1.29 2.85
N LEU A 117 -5.65 -1.21 3.71
CA LEU A 117 -6.77 -2.16 3.70
C LEU A 117 -7.55 -2.11 2.38
N GLU A 118 -7.76 -0.92 1.81
CA GLU A 118 -8.39 -0.79 0.49
C GLU A 118 -7.53 -1.38 -0.63
N CYS A 119 -6.21 -1.16 -0.60
CA CYS A 119 -5.28 -1.81 -1.52
C CYS A 119 -5.36 -3.33 -1.42
N ASN A 120 -5.37 -3.87 -0.19
CA ASN A 120 -5.55 -5.30 0.06
C ASN A 120 -6.89 -5.81 -0.51
N ARG A 121 -7.97 -5.05 -0.36
CA ARG A 121 -9.29 -5.37 -0.93
C ARG A 121 -9.23 -5.56 -2.44
N LEU A 122 -8.64 -4.60 -3.16
CA LEU A 122 -8.49 -4.65 -4.62
C LEU A 122 -7.63 -5.82 -5.08
N VAL A 123 -6.53 -6.11 -4.38
CA VAL A 123 -5.69 -7.27 -4.67
C VAL A 123 -6.49 -8.55 -4.49
N LEU A 124 -7.18 -8.71 -3.36
CA LEU A 124 -7.98 -9.91 -3.05
C LEU A 124 -9.16 -10.11 -4.02
N ASP A 125 -9.73 -9.03 -4.56
CA ASP A 125 -10.77 -9.10 -5.59
C ASP A 125 -10.24 -9.60 -6.94
N ALA A 126 -8.97 -9.35 -7.25
CA ALA A 126 -8.31 -9.86 -8.46
C ALA A 126 -7.77 -11.29 -8.31
N MET A 127 -7.70 -11.82 -7.08
CA MET A 127 -7.18 -13.16 -6.81
C MET A 127 -8.16 -14.27 -7.21
N THR A 128 -7.60 -15.40 -7.64
CA THR A 128 -8.36 -16.61 -7.98
C THR A 128 -8.40 -17.59 -6.81
N HIS A 129 -9.37 -18.50 -6.81
CA HIS A 129 -9.44 -19.56 -5.82
C HIS A 129 -8.35 -20.61 -6.09
N ARG A 130 -7.55 -20.97 -5.08
CA ARG A 130 -6.47 -21.97 -5.17
C ARG A 130 -6.18 -22.59 -3.80
N ILE A 131 -6.03 -23.90 -3.71
CA ILE A 131 -5.71 -24.59 -2.45
C ILE A 131 -4.51 -25.51 -2.67
N ASP A 132 -3.34 -25.06 -2.21
CA ASP A 132 -2.07 -25.83 -2.24
C ASP A 132 -1.65 -26.31 -0.84
N GLY A 133 -2.30 -25.80 0.22
CA GLY A 133 -2.12 -26.24 1.61
C GLY A 133 -3.04 -27.39 2.02
N ALA A 134 -2.97 -27.78 3.30
CA ALA A 134 -3.79 -28.84 3.87
C ALA A 134 -5.03 -28.27 4.56
N VAL A 135 -6.19 -28.87 4.30
CA VAL A 135 -7.47 -28.54 4.94
C VAL A 135 -8.09 -29.84 5.45
N ASP A 136 -8.46 -29.88 6.74
CA ASP A 136 -9.11 -31.07 7.31
C ASP A 136 -10.59 -31.21 6.87
N GLY A 137 -11.19 -32.37 7.17
CA GLY A 137 -12.59 -32.63 6.83
C GLY A 137 -13.63 -31.91 7.70
N ALA A 138 -13.21 -31.30 8.81
CA ALA A 138 -14.08 -30.52 9.68
C ALA A 138 -14.19 -29.06 9.24
N SER A 139 -13.23 -28.59 8.43
CA SER A 139 -13.15 -27.21 7.97
C SER A 139 -14.06 -26.93 6.78
N GLN A 140 -14.53 -25.68 6.68
CA GLN A 140 -15.39 -25.22 5.60
C GLN A 140 -14.76 -24.05 4.85
N ILE A 141 -14.60 -24.19 3.54
CA ILE A 141 -14.08 -23.14 2.66
C ILE A 141 -15.21 -22.66 1.73
N GLN A 142 -15.48 -21.36 1.73
CA GLN A 142 -16.52 -20.73 0.92
C GLN A 142 -15.98 -19.52 0.15
N GLY A 143 -16.26 -19.42 -1.15
CA GLY A 143 -15.88 -18.27 -1.97
C GLY A 143 -14.44 -18.33 -2.50
N ARG A 144 -13.89 -17.16 -2.89
CA ARG A 144 -12.53 -17.06 -3.45
C ARG A 144 -11.51 -17.17 -2.32
N VAL A 145 -10.82 -18.29 -2.19
CA VAL A 145 -9.83 -18.50 -1.13
C VAL A 145 -8.55 -19.02 -1.77
N THR A 146 -7.44 -18.37 -1.46
CA THR A 146 -6.10 -18.88 -1.76
C THR A 146 -5.48 -19.42 -0.48
N ILE A 147 -5.10 -20.69 -0.47
CA ILE A 147 -4.36 -21.33 0.63
C ILE A 147 -3.01 -21.78 0.06
N GLU A 148 -1.95 -21.11 0.48
CA GLU A 148 -0.60 -21.36 -0.02
C GLU A 148 -0.01 -22.68 0.51
N LYS A 149 1.03 -23.16 -0.16
CA LYS A 149 1.74 -24.39 0.20
C LYS A 149 2.21 -24.34 1.66
N GLY A 150 2.06 -25.46 2.36
CA GLY A 150 2.49 -25.63 3.75
C GLY A 150 1.49 -25.09 4.78
N ALA A 151 0.53 -24.25 4.38
CA ALA A 151 -0.53 -23.80 5.27
C ALA A 151 -1.41 -24.97 5.72
N LYS A 152 -1.92 -24.90 6.94
CA LYS A 152 -2.76 -25.93 7.57
C LYS A 152 -4.00 -25.31 8.18
N ILE A 153 -5.16 -25.78 7.76
CA ILE A 153 -6.46 -25.36 8.27
C ILE A 153 -7.12 -26.56 8.97
N SER A 154 -7.47 -26.38 10.24
CA SER A 154 -8.14 -27.41 11.03
C SER A 154 -9.33 -26.86 11.82
N ASN A 155 -10.44 -27.61 11.81
CA ASN A 155 -11.68 -27.26 12.51
C ASN A 155 -12.09 -25.77 12.36
N SER A 156 -11.97 -25.22 11.15
CA SER A 156 -12.08 -23.77 10.91
C SER A 156 -12.99 -23.44 9.74
N ARG A 157 -13.52 -22.22 9.71
CA ARG A 157 -14.34 -21.72 8.59
C ARG A 157 -13.66 -20.54 7.91
N ILE A 158 -13.45 -20.64 6.61
CA ILE A 158 -12.84 -19.60 5.78
C ILE A 158 -13.86 -19.11 4.75
N ARG A 159 -14.14 -17.81 4.74
CA ARG A 159 -15.06 -17.17 3.79
C ARG A 159 -14.34 -16.08 3.01
N GLY A 160 -14.14 -16.34 1.72
CA GLY A 160 -13.44 -15.47 0.79
C GLY A 160 -14.17 -14.17 0.42
N PRO A 161 -13.45 -13.19 -0.16
CA PRO A 161 -12.07 -13.29 -0.65
C PRO A 161 -11.02 -13.30 0.48
N VAL A 162 -10.16 -14.32 0.53
CA VAL A 162 -9.13 -14.53 1.58
C VAL A 162 -7.86 -15.12 0.98
N VAL A 163 -6.70 -14.69 1.50
CA VAL A 163 -5.40 -15.34 1.24
C VAL A 163 -4.80 -15.81 2.56
N ILE A 164 -4.41 -17.09 2.60
CA ILE A 164 -3.65 -17.70 3.69
C ILE A 164 -2.24 -17.99 3.18
N GLY A 165 -1.25 -17.26 3.72
CA GLY A 165 0.14 -17.34 3.31
C GLY A 165 0.84 -18.67 3.64
N PRO A 166 2.06 -18.90 3.11
CA PRO A 166 2.77 -20.16 3.26
C PRO A 166 3.02 -20.51 4.72
N ASP A 167 2.91 -21.80 5.05
CA ASP A 167 3.18 -22.34 6.39
C ASP A 167 2.32 -21.72 7.53
N ALA A 168 1.25 -20.99 7.19
CA ALA A 168 0.33 -20.45 8.17
C ALA A 168 -0.56 -21.54 8.78
N ILE A 169 -0.91 -21.39 10.06
CA ILE A 169 -1.75 -22.32 10.80
C ILE A 169 -3.03 -21.59 11.20
N VAL A 170 -4.18 -22.16 10.83
CA VAL A 170 -5.50 -21.70 11.25
C VAL A 170 -6.23 -22.86 11.92
N GLU A 171 -6.56 -22.70 13.21
CA GLU A 171 -7.18 -23.75 14.02
C GLU A 171 -8.32 -23.19 14.86
N ASP A 172 -9.44 -23.90 14.93
CA ASP A 172 -10.62 -23.52 15.72
C ASP A 172 -11.08 -22.06 15.44
N SER A 173 -10.94 -21.58 14.20
CA SER A 173 -11.04 -20.15 13.89
C SER A 173 -11.99 -19.84 12.73
N TYR A 174 -12.44 -18.58 12.69
CA TYR A 174 -13.18 -18.02 11.57
C TYR A 174 -12.34 -16.94 10.88
N ILE A 175 -12.10 -17.10 9.58
CA ILE A 175 -11.44 -16.09 8.74
C ILE A 175 -12.43 -15.64 7.68
N GLY A 176 -12.91 -14.40 7.81
CA GLY A 176 -13.89 -13.82 6.89
C GLY A 176 -13.28 -12.93 5.81
N PRO A 177 -14.15 -12.33 4.97
CA PRO A 177 -13.77 -11.64 3.75
C PRO A 177 -12.73 -10.54 3.95
N TYR A 178 -11.93 -10.34 2.91
CA TYR A 178 -10.87 -9.33 2.80
C TYR A 178 -9.78 -9.46 3.86
N THR A 179 -9.55 -10.69 4.34
CA THR A 179 -8.46 -11.00 5.25
C THR A 179 -7.28 -11.60 4.49
N SER A 180 -6.06 -11.11 4.77
CA SER A 180 -4.82 -11.72 4.28
C SER A 180 -3.87 -12.05 5.43
N LEU A 181 -3.36 -13.28 5.43
CA LEU A 181 -2.35 -13.75 6.37
C LEU A 181 -1.01 -13.92 5.65
N GLY A 182 0.05 -13.36 6.22
CA GLY A 182 1.43 -13.54 5.78
C GLY A 182 1.96 -14.94 6.08
N LYS A 183 3.24 -15.18 5.73
CA LYS A 183 3.87 -16.48 5.96
C LYS A 183 4.01 -16.77 7.46
N ASN A 184 3.93 -18.03 7.86
CA ASN A 184 4.09 -18.49 9.24
C ASN A 184 3.14 -17.83 10.25
N CYS A 185 2.02 -17.26 9.81
CA CYS A 185 1.02 -16.71 10.73
C CYS A 185 0.33 -17.82 11.51
N ARG A 186 -0.10 -17.54 12.74
CA ARG A 186 -0.84 -18.49 13.58
C ARG A 186 -2.12 -17.88 14.10
N VAL A 187 -3.27 -18.35 13.62
CA VAL A 187 -4.59 -17.90 14.07
C VAL A 187 -5.30 -19.05 14.78
N LEU A 188 -5.48 -18.93 16.09
CA LEU A 188 -5.99 -19.99 16.95
C LEU A 188 -7.18 -19.49 17.75
N LYS A 189 -8.30 -20.21 17.73
CA LYS A 189 -9.50 -19.89 18.53
C LYS A 189 -9.93 -18.42 18.38
N SER A 190 -9.87 -17.91 17.15
CA SER A 190 -10.07 -16.49 16.88
C SER A 190 -10.98 -16.24 15.68
N GLU A 191 -11.61 -15.06 15.65
CA GLU A 191 -12.41 -14.60 14.52
C GLU A 191 -11.81 -13.31 13.95
N MET A 192 -11.67 -13.23 12.63
CA MET A 192 -11.15 -12.03 11.96
C MET A 192 -11.77 -11.78 10.60
N GLU A 193 -11.94 -10.50 10.25
CA GLU A 193 -12.42 -10.02 8.95
C GLU A 193 -11.68 -8.74 8.55
N HIS A 194 -11.67 -8.39 7.27
CA HIS A 194 -11.18 -7.09 6.76
C HIS A 194 -9.85 -6.64 7.40
N SER A 195 -8.88 -7.56 7.45
CA SER A 195 -7.63 -7.35 8.20
C SER A 195 -6.42 -7.90 7.44
N VAL A 196 -5.26 -7.27 7.65
CA VAL A 196 -3.98 -7.72 7.10
C VAL A 196 -3.09 -8.12 8.27
N VAL A 197 -2.61 -9.36 8.27
CA VAL A 197 -1.68 -9.88 9.29
C VAL A 197 -0.37 -10.22 8.61
N LEU A 198 0.70 -9.50 8.95
CA LEU A 198 2.01 -9.73 8.32
C LEU A 198 2.74 -10.94 8.93
N ASP A 199 3.80 -11.34 8.23
CA ASP A 199 4.60 -12.53 8.49
C ASP A 199 4.95 -12.76 9.97
N GLY A 200 4.85 -14.02 10.42
CA GLY A 200 5.28 -14.48 11.74
C GLY A 200 4.34 -14.13 12.89
N SER A 201 3.26 -13.39 12.64
CA SER A 201 2.35 -12.91 13.69
C SER A 201 1.36 -13.98 14.16
N SER A 202 0.95 -13.87 15.42
CA SER A 202 0.01 -14.80 16.06
C SER A 202 -1.19 -14.09 16.66
N ILE A 203 -2.39 -14.61 16.37
CA ILE A 203 -3.67 -14.14 16.89
C ILE A 203 -4.31 -15.31 17.66
N VAL A 204 -4.48 -15.18 18.97
CA VAL A 204 -4.87 -16.29 19.85
C VAL A 204 -6.00 -15.91 20.81
N GLY A 205 -7.14 -16.60 20.70
CA GLY A 205 -8.28 -16.40 21.60
C GLY A 205 -8.99 -15.05 21.42
N VAL A 206 -8.83 -14.38 20.26
CA VAL A 206 -9.41 -13.07 19.97
C VAL A 206 -10.81 -13.25 19.40
N SER A 207 -11.82 -12.75 20.10
CA SER A 207 -13.24 -12.95 19.75
C SER A 207 -13.64 -12.28 18.45
N LYS A 208 -13.09 -11.11 18.13
CA LYS A 208 -13.35 -10.41 16.87
C LYS A 208 -12.22 -9.41 16.58
N LEU A 209 -11.53 -9.59 15.46
CA LEU A 209 -10.53 -8.65 14.93
C LEU A 209 -10.99 -8.15 13.56
N THR A 210 -11.30 -6.86 13.44
CA THR A 210 -11.76 -6.25 12.18
C THR A 210 -11.01 -4.96 11.91
N ASP A 211 -10.94 -4.55 10.64
CA ASP A 211 -10.38 -3.27 10.20
C ASP A 211 -8.95 -3.04 10.70
N SER A 212 -8.17 -4.12 10.80
CA SER A 212 -6.90 -4.18 11.53
C SER A 212 -5.72 -4.45 10.61
N LEU A 213 -4.60 -3.77 10.90
CA LEU A 213 -3.30 -4.02 10.30
C LEU A 213 -2.34 -4.48 11.39
N ILE A 214 -1.97 -5.76 11.35
CA ILE A 214 -1.05 -6.38 12.31
C ILE A 214 0.32 -6.49 11.66
N GLY A 215 1.33 -5.91 12.32
CA GLY A 215 2.73 -5.91 11.88
C GLY A 215 3.36 -7.31 11.81
N ARG A 216 4.67 -7.36 11.56
CA ARG A 216 5.45 -8.62 11.56
C ARG A 216 5.78 -9.02 12.99
N ASP A 217 5.80 -10.33 13.25
CA ASP A 217 6.21 -10.91 14.54
C ASP A 217 5.42 -10.32 15.73
N VAL A 218 4.15 -9.98 15.51
CA VAL A 218 3.25 -9.43 16.52
C VAL A 218 2.41 -10.54 17.13
N GLU A 219 2.23 -10.51 18.45
CA GLU A 219 1.30 -11.38 19.17
C GLU A 219 0.10 -10.57 19.67
N VAL A 220 -1.10 -10.98 19.25
CA VAL A 220 -2.37 -10.51 19.80
C VAL A 220 -3.05 -11.69 20.47
N ALA A 221 -2.99 -11.74 21.80
CA ALA A 221 -3.50 -12.86 22.56
C ALA A 221 -4.43 -12.42 23.69
N ARG A 222 -5.51 -13.19 23.89
CA ARG A 222 -6.33 -13.06 25.09
C ARG A 222 -5.57 -13.62 26.29
N SER A 223 -5.19 -12.75 27.22
CA SER A 223 -4.51 -13.19 28.44
C SER A 223 -5.43 -14.04 29.33
N VAL A 224 -4.87 -15.14 29.84
CA VAL A 224 -5.49 -16.00 30.87
C VAL A 224 -5.07 -15.63 32.29
N GLN A 225 -4.19 -14.64 32.46
CA GLN A 225 -3.67 -14.23 33.76
C GLN A 225 -4.70 -13.42 34.56
N GLN A 226 -4.65 -13.57 35.89
CA GLN A 226 -5.42 -12.76 36.83
C GLN A 226 -4.53 -11.66 37.46
N PRO A 227 -5.05 -10.44 37.69
CA PRO A 227 -6.35 -9.96 37.25
C PRO A 227 -6.41 -9.84 35.72
N ARG A 228 -7.62 -9.98 35.17
CA ARG A 228 -7.87 -9.66 33.75
C ARG A 228 -7.48 -8.21 33.50
N ALA A 229 -6.51 -8.02 32.62
CA ALA A 229 -5.98 -6.71 32.29
C ALA A 229 -5.53 -6.67 30.83
N LEU A 230 -5.63 -5.49 30.24
CA LEU A 230 -5.02 -5.19 28.96
C LEU A 230 -3.52 -4.96 29.16
N ARG A 231 -2.68 -5.60 28.34
CA ARG A 231 -1.23 -5.42 28.34
C ARG A 231 -0.80 -5.18 26.91
N LEU A 232 -0.14 -4.05 26.68
CA LEU A 232 0.22 -3.61 25.34
C LEU A 232 1.72 -3.35 25.26
N MET A 233 2.34 -3.80 24.18
CA MET A 233 3.63 -3.32 23.69
C MET A 233 3.35 -2.69 22.33
N LEU A 234 3.60 -1.39 22.20
CA LEU A 234 3.27 -0.61 20.99
C LEU A 234 4.53 0.09 20.48
N GLY A 235 4.62 0.27 19.17
CA GLY A 235 5.67 1.06 18.52
C GLY A 235 5.20 2.47 18.21
N ASP A 236 6.02 3.20 17.44
CA ASP A 236 5.68 4.55 16.98
C ASP A 236 4.43 4.54 16.09
N ASP A 237 3.64 5.62 16.18
CA ASP A 237 2.40 5.84 15.42
C ASP A 237 1.34 4.74 15.56
N SER A 238 1.46 3.86 16.58
CA SER A 238 0.49 2.81 16.86
C SER A 238 -0.83 3.40 17.37
N LYS A 239 -1.95 2.95 16.81
CA LYS A 239 -3.29 3.27 17.28
C LYS A 239 -4.00 1.98 17.69
N VAL A 240 -4.54 1.96 18.91
CA VAL A 240 -5.32 0.84 19.44
C VAL A 240 -6.72 1.33 19.77
N GLU A 241 -7.71 0.65 19.24
CA GLU A 241 -9.13 0.86 19.53
C GLU A 241 -9.66 -0.41 20.21
N LEU A 242 -10.37 -0.26 21.32
CA LEU A 242 -10.80 -1.37 22.18
C LEU A 242 -12.33 -1.38 22.25
N GLU A 243 -12.92 -2.59 22.36
CA GLU A 243 -14.37 -2.80 22.56
C GLU A 243 -14.83 -2.46 23.98
#